data_AF-A0A2V8J259-F1
#
_entry.id   AF-A0A2V8J259-F1
#
_cell.length_a   1.000
_cell.length_b   1.000
_cell.length_c   1.000
_cell.angle_alpha   90.00
_cell.angle_beta   90.00
_cell.angle_gamma   90.00
#
_symmetry.space_group_name_H-M   'P 1'
#
loop_
_entity.id
_entity.type
_entity.pdbx_description
1 polymer ?
#
loop_
_entity_poly.entity_id
_entity_poly.type
_entity_poly.pdbx_seq_one_letter_code
_entity_poly.pdbx_strand_id
1 'polypeptide(L)'
;MYSNASSDNTMEHPLDGAQLRFERADRHLSEADAIVASWSKACENQIVCDGGKIRFDGGWPSIPLTLPIVIGDAIHNLRAALDYIVYELALKHSGSVQEGTQFPIEDYKVHPVRRDRGFDARVKTYLKGLNPIHVAMIEDLQPYRRGQWTRTLADISNRDKHRELCPLSKDGRMIGLAITYNSNGRFEGAFKVTTDDKGFAGIDVERFDVSIEG
;
A
#
# COMPACT_ATOMS: atom_id res chain seq x y z
N MET A 1 -26.50 16.33 -41.54
CA MET A 1 -26.98 16.22 -40.15
C MET A 1 -26.18 15.14 -39.46
N TYR A 2 -25.15 15.52 -38.70
CA TYR A 2 -24.53 14.61 -37.72
C TYR A 2 -24.65 15.32 -36.38
N SER A 3 -25.59 14.84 -35.58
CA SER A 3 -25.72 15.18 -34.17
C SER A 3 -24.67 14.35 -33.45
N ASN A 4 -23.57 14.98 -33.03
CA ASN A 4 -22.70 14.38 -32.03
C ASN A 4 -23.28 14.78 -30.68
N ALA A 5 -23.88 13.80 -30.02
CA ALA A 5 -24.22 13.87 -28.62
C ALA A 5 -22.92 14.13 -27.83
N SER A 6 -22.80 15.34 -27.30
CA SER A 6 -21.93 15.62 -26.18
C SER A 6 -22.44 14.79 -25.01
N SER A 7 -21.85 13.62 -24.77
CA SER A 7 -21.98 12.94 -23.48
C SER A 7 -21.29 13.82 -22.45
N ASP A 8 -22.08 14.69 -21.84
CA ASP A 8 -21.71 15.54 -20.72
C ASP A 8 -21.34 14.61 -19.55
N ASN A 9 -20.06 14.27 -19.44
CA ASN A 9 -19.53 13.50 -18.31
C ASN A 9 -19.36 14.44 -17.11
N THR A 10 -20.45 15.06 -16.69
CA THR A 10 -20.51 15.87 -15.48
C THR A 10 -20.38 14.95 -14.29
N MET A 11 -19.45 15.24 -13.38
CA MET A 11 -19.43 14.64 -12.05
C MET A 11 -20.80 14.88 -11.40
N GLU A 12 -21.64 13.85 -11.35
CA GLU A 12 -23.01 13.91 -10.83
C GLU A 12 -23.00 14.03 -9.30
N HIS A 13 -21.98 13.45 -8.65
CA HIS A 13 -21.80 13.51 -7.21
C HIS A 13 -20.47 14.17 -6.83
N PRO A 14 -20.42 15.02 -5.78
CA PRO A 14 -19.19 15.70 -5.37
C PRO A 14 -18.02 14.76 -5.06
N LEU A 15 -18.27 13.49 -4.74
CA LEU A 15 -17.23 12.49 -4.46
C LEU A 15 -16.81 11.64 -5.67
N ASP A 16 -17.32 11.89 -6.87
CA ASP A 16 -16.95 11.13 -8.07
C ASP A 16 -15.44 11.19 -8.33
N GLY A 17 -14.82 12.35 -8.06
CA GLY A 17 -13.36 12.51 -8.15
C GLY A 17 -12.58 11.61 -7.18
N ALA A 18 -13.10 11.39 -5.96
CA ALA A 18 -12.50 10.46 -5.00
C ALA A 18 -12.71 9.00 -5.43
N GLN A 19 -13.91 8.67 -5.93
CA GLN A 19 -14.24 7.35 -6.41
C GLN A 19 -13.38 6.94 -7.62
N LEU A 20 -13.22 7.80 -8.62
CA LEU A 20 -12.39 7.54 -9.79
C LEU A 20 -10.92 7.27 -9.42
N ARG A 21 -10.42 7.92 -8.36
CA ARG A 21 -9.07 7.66 -7.84
C ARG A 21 -8.99 6.32 -7.14
N PHE A 22 -10.00 5.97 -6.35
CA PHE A 22 -10.09 4.64 -5.74
C PHE A 22 -10.12 3.54 -6.81
N GLU A 23 -10.96 3.67 -7.84
CA GLU A 23 -11.02 2.73 -8.97
C GLU A 23 -9.70 2.66 -9.75
N ARG A 24 -8.96 3.77 -9.84
CA ARG A 24 -7.63 3.76 -10.45
C ARG A 24 -6.61 3.03 -9.58
N ALA A 25 -6.66 3.20 -8.26
CA ALA A 25 -5.82 2.46 -7.33
C ALA A 25 -6.07 0.95 -7.42
N ASP A 26 -7.34 0.54 -7.48
CA ASP A 26 -7.75 -0.86 -7.63
C ASP A 26 -7.19 -1.52 -8.90
N ARG A 27 -7.22 -0.79 -10.02
CA ARG A 27 -6.58 -1.25 -11.27
C ARG A 27 -5.07 -1.44 -11.14
N HIS A 28 -4.38 -0.53 -10.46
CA HIS A 28 -2.94 -0.66 -10.23
C HIS A 28 -2.61 -1.82 -9.27
N LEU A 29 -3.46 -2.09 -8.28
CA LEU A 29 -3.30 -3.27 -7.42
C LEU A 29 -3.53 -4.57 -8.18
N SER A 30 -4.54 -4.62 -9.05
CA SER A 30 -4.78 -5.78 -9.93
C SER A 30 -3.59 -6.04 -10.87
N GLU A 31 -2.95 -4.97 -11.36
CA GLU A 31 -1.71 -5.08 -12.15
C GLU A 31 -0.54 -5.59 -11.31
N ALA A 32 -0.39 -5.11 -10.07
CA ALA A 32 0.62 -5.60 -9.14
C ALA A 32 0.45 -7.10 -8.85
N ASP A 33 -0.79 -7.55 -8.62
CA ASP A 33 -1.12 -8.96 -8.40
C ASP A 33 -0.75 -9.83 -9.61
N ALA A 34 -1.03 -9.35 -10.82
CA ALA A 34 -0.64 -10.03 -12.06
C ALA A 34 0.90 -10.14 -12.20
N ILE A 35 1.63 -9.09 -11.85
CA ILE A 35 3.11 -9.08 -11.86
C ILE A 35 3.65 -10.08 -10.84
N VAL A 36 3.11 -10.09 -9.61
CA VAL A 36 3.51 -11.02 -8.55
C VAL A 36 3.22 -12.46 -8.96
N ALA A 37 2.03 -12.75 -9.51
CA ALA A 37 1.67 -14.07 -9.99
C ALA A 37 2.61 -14.55 -11.11
N SER A 38 2.93 -13.68 -12.07
CA SER A 38 3.87 -14.01 -13.15
C SER A 38 5.28 -14.26 -12.62
N TRP A 39 5.76 -13.46 -11.66
CA TRP A 39 7.06 -13.64 -11.04
C TRP A 39 7.11 -14.93 -10.21
N SER A 40 6.07 -15.23 -9.42
CA SER A 40 5.96 -16.48 -8.65
C SER A 40 6.02 -17.70 -9.57
N LYS A 41 5.30 -17.67 -10.69
CA LYS A 41 5.35 -18.76 -11.67
C LYS A 41 6.74 -18.91 -12.30
N ALA A 42 7.43 -17.79 -12.56
CA ALA A 42 8.81 -17.83 -13.05
C ALA A 42 9.76 -18.42 -12.01
N CYS A 43 9.55 -18.13 -10.73
CA CYS A 43 10.26 -18.72 -9.59
C CYS A 43 10.02 -20.23 -9.48
N GLU A 44 8.78 -20.70 -9.60
CA GLU A 44 8.42 -22.13 -9.59
C GLU A 44 9.16 -22.91 -10.69
N ASN A 45 9.26 -22.34 -11.90
CA ASN A 45 9.95 -22.97 -13.03
C ASN A 45 11.46 -23.14 -12.81
N GLN A 46 12.07 -22.45 -11.83
CA GLN A 46 13.49 -22.63 -11.47
C GLN A 46 13.70 -23.75 -10.44
N ILE A 47 12.63 -24.29 -9.86
CA ILE A 47 12.71 -25.36 -8.85
C ILE A 47 12.72 -26.70 -9.58
N VAL A 48 13.85 -27.41 -9.51
CA VAL A 48 14.04 -28.72 -10.14
C VAL A 48 14.27 -29.77 -9.07
N CYS A 49 13.64 -30.94 -9.23
CA CYS A 49 13.92 -32.12 -8.40
C CYS A 49 14.84 -33.07 -9.17
N ASP A 50 16.07 -33.26 -8.69
CA ASP A 50 17.04 -34.19 -9.26
C ASP A 50 17.48 -35.19 -8.18
N GLY A 51 17.19 -36.48 -8.40
CA GLY A 51 17.54 -37.56 -7.47
C GLY A 51 16.98 -37.41 -6.06
N GLY A 52 15.79 -36.81 -5.91
CA GLY A 52 15.16 -36.56 -4.61
C GLY A 52 15.70 -35.33 -3.87
N LYS A 53 16.53 -34.51 -4.51
CA LYS A 53 17.02 -33.23 -3.97
C LYS A 53 16.43 -32.07 -4.77
N ILE A 54 15.88 -31.09 -4.07
CA ILE A 54 15.43 -29.83 -4.65
C ILE A 54 16.67 -28.98 -4.97
N ARG A 55 16.78 -28.51 -6.20
CA ARG A 55 17.80 -27.58 -6.67
C ARG A 55 17.15 -26.40 -7.37
N PHE A 56 17.84 -25.26 -7.32
CA PHE A 56 17.48 -24.09 -8.10
C PHE A 56 18.35 -24.09 -9.37
N ASP A 57 17.71 -24.24 -10.52
CA ASP A 57 18.38 -23.99 -11.79
C ASP A 57 18.46 -22.47 -12.01
N GLY A 58 19.53 -21.96 -12.63
CA GLY A 58 19.63 -20.55 -13.05
C GLY A 58 19.59 -19.41 -12.00
N GLY A 59 19.30 -19.67 -10.72
CA GLY A 59 19.09 -18.64 -9.70
C GLY A 59 17.69 -18.00 -9.75
N TRP A 60 17.33 -17.22 -8.72
CA TRP A 60 16.01 -16.58 -8.68
C TRP A 60 15.88 -15.49 -9.75
N PRO A 61 14.73 -15.40 -10.46
CA PRO A 61 14.48 -14.31 -11.37
C PRO A 61 14.46 -12.98 -10.59
N SER A 62 15.02 -11.94 -11.20
CA SER A 62 14.95 -10.59 -10.62
C SER A 62 13.50 -10.17 -10.47
N ILE A 63 13.21 -9.43 -9.39
CA ILE A 63 11.86 -8.92 -9.18
C ILE A 63 11.58 -7.84 -10.23
N PRO A 64 10.41 -7.87 -10.91
CA PRO A 64 10.11 -6.90 -11.96
C PRO A 64 10.15 -5.47 -11.43
N LEU A 65 10.93 -4.61 -12.10
CA LEU A 65 11.08 -3.20 -11.73
C LEU A 65 9.77 -2.41 -11.85
N THR A 66 8.79 -2.94 -12.57
CA THR A 66 7.44 -2.36 -12.70
C THR A 66 6.61 -2.53 -11.43
N LEU A 67 6.86 -3.56 -10.61
CA LEU A 67 6.11 -3.83 -9.38
C LEU A 67 6.10 -2.65 -8.39
N PRO A 68 7.26 -2.07 -7.99
CA PRO A 68 7.26 -0.91 -7.09
C PRO A 68 6.58 0.32 -7.70
N ILE A 69 6.62 0.50 -9.03
CA ILE A 69 6.00 1.63 -9.72
C ILE A 69 4.47 1.54 -9.61
N VAL A 70 3.89 0.39 -9.95
CA VAL A 70 2.43 0.21 -9.92
C VAL A 70 1.88 0.29 -8.48
N ILE A 71 2.64 -0.19 -7.50
CA ILE A 71 2.29 -0.04 -6.07
C ILE A 71 2.33 1.44 -5.66
N GLY A 72 3.38 2.18 -6.06
CA GLY A 72 3.48 3.62 -5.81
C GLY A 72 2.29 4.39 -6.39
N ASP A 73 1.90 4.09 -7.63
CA ASP A 73 0.74 4.69 -8.30
C ASP A 73 -0.59 4.37 -7.60
N ALA A 74 -0.76 3.12 -7.12
CA ALA A 74 -1.94 2.74 -6.34
C ALA A 74 -2.04 3.58 -5.06
N ILE A 75 -0.95 3.65 -4.29
CA ILE A 75 -0.86 4.35 -3.01
C ILE A 75 -1.05 5.85 -3.20
N HIS A 76 -0.50 6.42 -4.27
CA HIS A 76 -0.70 7.82 -4.62
C HIS A 76 -2.18 8.13 -4.87
N ASN A 77 -2.86 7.28 -5.64
CA ASN A 77 -4.29 7.45 -5.90
C ASN A 77 -5.15 7.32 -4.64
N LEU A 78 -4.84 6.37 -3.74
CA LEU A 78 -5.53 6.24 -2.45
C LEU A 78 -5.33 7.49 -1.57
N ARG A 79 -4.09 8.00 -1.46
CA ARG A 79 -3.81 9.25 -0.73
C ARG A 79 -4.58 10.43 -1.31
N ALA A 80 -4.58 10.57 -2.63
CA ALA A 80 -5.30 11.63 -3.31
C ALA A 80 -6.82 11.51 -3.13
N ALA A 81 -7.38 10.30 -3.09
CA ALA A 81 -8.81 10.09 -2.80
C ALA A 81 -9.19 10.59 -1.40
N LEU A 82 -8.37 10.31 -0.39
CA LEU A 82 -8.59 10.81 0.98
C LEU A 82 -8.51 12.35 1.04
N ASP A 83 -7.51 12.94 0.38
CA ASP A 83 -7.35 14.39 0.33
C ASP A 83 -8.56 15.06 -0.36
N TYR A 84 -9.10 14.42 -1.40
CA TYR A 84 -10.29 14.86 -2.11
C TYR A 84 -11.54 14.81 -1.22
N ILE A 85 -11.71 13.75 -0.42
CA ILE A 85 -12.81 13.68 0.56
C ILE A 85 -12.75 14.85 1.55
N VAL A 86 -11.56 15.17 2.06
CA VAL A 86 -11.40 16.31 2.99
C VAL A 86 -11.73 17.64 2.31
N TYR A 87 -11.28 17.83 1.06
CA TYR A 87 -11.58 19.02 0.28
C TYR A 87 -13.10 19.22 0.11
N GLU A 88 -13.82 18.19 -0.32
CA GLU A 88 -15.28 18.27 -0.52
C GLU A 88 -16.04 18.50 0.78
N LEU A 89 -15.60 17.87 1.88
CA LEU A 89 -16.17 18.11 3.21
C LEU A 89 -15.92 19.56 3.68
N ALA A 90 -14.74 20.12 3.43
CA ALA A 90 -14.41 21.49 3.77
C ALA A 90 -15.29 22.48 2.99
N LEU A 91 -15.43 22.26 1.69
CA LEU A 91 -16.28 23.07 0.81
C LEU A 91 -17.74 23.02 1.26
N LYS A 92 -18.26 21.81 1.50
CA LYS A 92 -19.66 21.60 1.93
C LYS A 92 -19.99 22.28 3.26
N HIS A 93 -19.08 22.24 4.23
CA HIS A 93 -19.34 22.77 5.57
C HIS A 93 -19.10 24.27 5.69
N SER A 94 -18.06 24.79 5.04
CA SER A 94 -17.71 26.22 5.12
C SER A 94 -18.43 27.07 4.08
N GLY A 95 -19.02 26.45 3.05
CA GLY A 95 -19.65 27.14 1.92
C GLY A 95 -18.66 27.87 1.00
N SER A 96 -17.35 27.67 1.18
CA SER A 96 -16.31 28.28 0.36
C SER A 96 -15.10 27.37 0.21
N VAL A 97 -14.32 27.56 -0.86
CA VAL A 97 -13.11 26.78 -1.11
C VAL A 97 -12.08 27.06 -0.02
N GLN A 98 -11.57 25.99 0.60
CA GLN A 98 -10.50 26.06 1.58
C GLN A 98 -9.18 25.61 0.95
N GLU A 99 -8.17 26.46 0.97
CA GLU A 99 -6.85 26.13 0.44
C GLU A 99 -6.03 25.27 1.41
N GLY A 100 -5.26 24.34 0.85
CA GLY A 100 -4.33 23.49 1.62
C GLY A 100 -5.01 22.43 2.47
N THR A 101 -6.25 22.05 2.16
CA THR A 101 -6.94 20.93 2.80
C THR A 101 -6.27 19.61 2.45
N GLN A 102 -6.12 18.73 3.45
CA GLN A 102 -5.48 17.44 3.27
C GLN A 102 -6.00 16.43 4.30
N PHE A 103 -5.99 15.14 3.99
CA PHE A 103 -6.18 14.09 4.98
C PHE A 103 -4.89 13.90 5.79
N PRO A 104 -4.86 14.28 7.08
CA PRO A 104 -3.70 14.08 7.93
C PRO A 104 -3.54 12.59 8.26
N ILE A 105 -2.30 12.13 8.31
CA ILE A 105 -1.93 10.84 8.90
C ILE A 105 -0.80 11.12 9.88
N GLU A 106 -1.12 11.13 11.17
CA GLU A 106 -0.21 11.56 12.23
C GLU A 106 -0.07 10.46 13.29
N ASP A 107 1.16 10.19 13.72
CA ASP A 107 1.45 9.20 14.78
C ASP A 107 1.14 9.69 16.20
N TYR A 108 0.76 10.96 16.35
CA TYR A 108 0.49 11.58 17.63
C TYR A 108 -0.69 12.55 17.53
N LYS A 109 -1.51 12.62 18.58
CA LYS A 109 -2.50 13.69 18.73
C LYS A 109 -1.81 15.06 18.91
N VAL A 110 -0.92 15.11 19.89
CA VAL A 110 0.02 16.21 20.13
C VAL A 110 1.41 15.60 20.18
N HIS A 111 2.31 16.08 19.34
CA HIS A 111 3.66 15.53 19.31
C HIS A 111 4.44 15.95 20.58
N PRO A 112 5.19 15.03 21.24
CA PRO A 112 5.78 15.26 22.56
C PRO A 112 6.82 16.38 22.62
N VAL A 113 7.61 16.54 21.54
CA VAL A 113 8.69 17.56 21.47
C VAL A 113 8.31 18.76 20.60
N ARG A 114 7.81 18.53 19.38
CA ARG A 114 7.47 19.57 18.40
C ARG A 114 5.97 19.89 18.40
N ARG A 115 5.56 20.98 19.06
CA ARG A 115 4.14 21.36 19.19
C ARG A 115 3.46 21.77 17.88
N ASP A 116 4.23 22.04 16.84
CA ASP A 116 3.77 22.29 15.47
C ASP A 116 3.44 20.99 14.69
N ARG A 117 3.62 19.82 15.31
CA ARG A 117 3.32 18.50 14.74
C ARG A 117 2.22 17.77 15.52
N GLY A 118 1.66 16.74 14.88
CA GLY A 118 0.55 15.96 15.40
C GLY A 118 -0.80 16.43 14.89
N PHE A 119 -1.82 15.61 15.15
CA PHE A 119 -3.17 15.81 14.64
C PHE A 119 -3.74 17.18 15.01
N ASP A 120 -3.60 17.63 16.25
CA ASP A 120 -4.16 18.91 16.71
C ASP A 120 -3.57 20.12 15.97
N ALA A 121 -2.30 20.02 15.55
CA ALA A 121 -1.69 21.04 14.70
C ALA A 121 -2.26 20.98 13.28
N ARG A 122 -2.48 19.77 12.74
CA ARG A 122 -3.05 19.57 11.40
C ARG A 122 -4.53 19.93 11.29
N VAL A 123 -5.30 19.82 12.37
CA VAL A 123 -6.70 20.27 12.39
C VAL A 123 -6.81 21.74 11.98
N LYS A 124 -5.86 22.57 12.47
CA LYS A 124 -5.81 24.02 12.18
C LYS A 124 -5.37 24.34 10.76
N THR A 125 -4.67 23.42 10.09
CA THR A 125 -4.10 23.65 8.75
C THR A 125 -4.85 22.91 7.66
N TYR A 126 -4.93 21.59 7.79
CA TYR A 126 -5.41 20.66 6.76
C TYR A 126 -6.91 20.37 6.85
N LEU A 127 -7.52 20.54 8.02
CA LEU A 127 -8.96 20.30 8.23
C LEU A 127 -9.74 21.60 8.41
N LYS A 128 -9.24 22.72 7.87
CA LYS A 128 -9.95 24.01 7.91
C LYS A 128 -11.31 23.87 7.24
N GLY A 129 -12.31 24.48 7.86
CA GLY A 129 -13.69 24.47 7.35
C GLY A 129 -14.48 23.20 7.67
N LEU A 130 -13.88 22.15 8.26
CA LEU A 130 -14.63 20.97 8.68
C LEU A 130 -15.37 21.20 10.00
N ASN A 131 -16.53 20.59 10.14
CA ASN A 131 -17.26 20.55 11.40
C ASN A 131 -16.58 19.58 12.41
N PRO A 132 -16.87 19.70 13.71
CA PRO A 132 -16.24 18.86 14.74
C PRO A 132 -16.53 17.36 14.59
N ILE A 133 -17.69 16.99 14.04
CA ILE A 133 -18.11 15.60 13.86
C ILE A 133 -17.17 14.89 12.87
N HIS A 134 -16.95 15.47 11.68
CA HIS A 134 -16.06 14.86 10.69
C HIS A 134 -14.59 14.96 11.10
N VAL A 135 -14.18 16.00 11.84
CA VAL A 135 -12.84 16.02 12.45
C VAL A 135 -12.63 14.84 13.39
N ALA A 136 -13.62 14.50 14.23
CA ALA A 136 -13.55 13.34 15.11
C ALA A 136 -13.48 12.01 14.33
N MET A 137 -14.27 11.88 13.26
CA MET A 137 -14.22 10.69 12.39
C MET A 137 -12.83 10.54 11.73
N ILE A 138 -12.22 11.63 11.27
CA ILE A 138 -10.85 11.60 10.72
C ILE A 138 -9.83 11.30 11.82
N GLU A 139 -10.06 11.77 13.06
CA GLU A 139 -9.22 11.47 14.22
C GLU A 139 -9.22 9.95 14.52
N ASP A 140 -10.37 9.29 14.45
CA ASP A 140 -10.52 7.86 14.72
C ASP A 140 -9.77 6.98 13.72
N LEU A 141 -9.47 7.50 12.52
CA LEU A 141 -8.67 6.83 11.51
C LEU A 141 -7.16 7.02 11.71
N GLN A 142 -6.72 7.81 12.70
CA GLN A 142 -5.29 8.10 12.87
C GLN A 142 -4.52 6.91 13.45
N PRO A 143 -3.23 6.76 13.09
CA PRO A 143 -2.37 5.71 13.61
C PRO A 143 -2.35 5.56 15.13
N TYR A 144 -2.32 6.68 15.88
CA TYR A 144 -2.34 6.64 17.35
C TYR A 144 -3.68 6.18 17.95
N ARG A 145 -4.75 6.13 17.14
CA ARG A 145 -6.06 5.57 17.50
C ARG A 145 -6.29 4.16 16.94
N ARG A 146 -5.20 3.45 16.60
CA ARG A 146 -5.22 2.09 16.00
C ARG A 146 -5.63 2.06 14.53
N GLY A 147 -5.55 3.20 13.82
CA GLY A 147 -5.63 3.25 12.36
C GLY A 147 -4.40 2.64 11.69
N GLN A 148 -4.29 1.31 11.69
CA GLN A 148 -3.10 0.65 11.14
C GLN A 148 -3.00 0.82 9.62
N TRP A 149 -4.13 0.80 8.92
CA TRP A 149 -4.16 0.95 7.46
C TRP A 149 -3.70 2.34 7.00
N THR A 150 -4.04 3.41 7.74
CA THR A 150 -3.56 4.77 7.43
C THR A 150 -2.06 4.88 7.69
N ARG A 151 -1.54 4.26 8.76
CA ARG A 151 -0.09 4.17 9.00
C ARG A 151 0.62 3.50 7.83
N THR A 152 0.17 2.30 7.43
CA THR A 152 0.73 1.57 6.30
C THR A 152 0.70 2.42 5.01
N LEU A 153 -0.41 3.11 4.74
CA LEU A 153 -0.53 3.99 3.58
C LEU A 153 0.49 5.14 3.62
N ALA A 154 0.70 5.79 4.77
CA ALA A 154 1.67 6.86 4.93
C ALA A 154 3.11 6.36 4.82
N ASP A 155 3.43 5.20 5.43
CA ASP A 155 4.76 4.62 5.39
C ASP A 155 5.18 4.28 3.96
N ILE A 156 4.29 3.65 3.19
CA ILE A 156 4.54 3.31 1.79
C ILE A 156 4.65 4.59 0.95
N SER A 157 3.72 5.55 1.12
CA SER A 157 3.73 6.80 0.36
C SER A 157 4.96 7.67 0.63
N ASN A 158 5.41 7.76 1.88
CA ASN A 158 6.57 8.57 2.24
C ASN A 158 7.86 7.94 1.68
N ARG A 159 8.00 6.62 1.77
CA ARG A 159 9.13 5.90 1.17
C ARG A 159 9.16 6.06 -0.35
N ASP A 160 8.02 5.93 -1.03
CA ASP A 160 7.92 6.15 -2.48
C ASP A 160 8.39 7.55 -2.91
N LYS A 161 7.93 8.60 -2.22
CA LYS A 161 8.34 9.99 -2.47
C LYS A 161 9.84 10.22 -2.32
N HIS A 162 10.47 9.52 -1.38
CA HIS A 162 11.90 9.61 -1.14
C HIS A 162 12.71 8.70 -2.09
N ARG A 163 12.07 8.02 -3.05
CA ARG A 163 12.67 6.95 -3.87
C ARG A 163 13.28 5.83 -3.02
N GLU A 164 12.76 5.67 -1.81
CA GLU A 164 13.12 4.70 -0.78
C GLU A 164 12.07 3.59 -0.67
N LEU A 165 11.12 3.46 -1.61
CA LEU A 165 10.48 2.17 -1.84
C LEU A 165 11.63 1.19 -2.05
N CYS A 166 11.88 0.42 -0.99
CA CYS A 166 13.15 -0.23 -0.74
C CYS A 166 13.68 -0.85 -2.05
N PRO A 167 14.94 -0.60 -2.41
CA PRO A 167 15.53 -1.36 -3.49
C PRO A 167 15.35 -2.82 -3.13
N LEU A 168 14.48 -3.53 -3.86
CA LEU A 168 14.63 -4.95 -4.04
C LEU A 168 16.03 -5.08 -4.63
N SER A 169 16.99 -5.31 -3.72
CA SER A 169 18.37 -4.99 -3.98
C SER A 169 18.82 -5.73 -5.22
N LYS A 170 19.58 -5.03 -6.06
CA LYS A 170 20.32 -5.62 -7.19
C LYS A 170 21.24 -6.77 -6.77
N ASP A 171 21.47 -6.96 -5.46
CA ASP A 171 22.49 -7.87 -4.94
C ASP A 171 21.94 -9.21 -4.41
N GLY A 172 20.66 -9.54 -4.60
CA GLY A 172 20.17 -10.93 -4.53
C GLY A 172 20.54 -11.71 -3.26
N ARG A 173 20.44 -11.13 -2.06
CA ARG A 173 20.70 -11.87 -0.82
C ARG A 173 19.54 -12.79 -0.45
N MET A 174 19.90 -14.01 -0.05
CA MET A 174 19.02 -15.17 0.12
C MET A 174 17.77 -14.92 0.96
N ILE A 175 16.64 -15.39 0.42
CA ILE A 175 15.45 -15.78 1.16
C ILE A 175 15.75 -17.15 1.79
N GLY A 176 15.81 -17.22 3.11
CA GLY A 176 15.88 -18.50 3.81
C GLY A 176 14.51 -19.18 3.76
N LEU A 177 14.34 -20.14 2.85
CA LEU A 177 13.18 -21.01 2.81
C LEU A 177 13.46 -22.23 3.71
N ALA A 178 12.81 -22.27 4.88
CA ALA A 178 12.83 -23.45 5.73
C ALA A 178 11.62 -24.33 5.35
N ILE A 179 11.86 -25.39 4.59
CA ILE A 179 10.89 -26.45 4.36
C ILE A 179 11.13 -27.51 5.42
N THR A 180 10.17 -27.70 6.32
CA THR A 180 10.22 -28.81 7.27
C THR A 180 9.37 -29.95 6.71
N TYR A 181 10.02 -31.09 6.43
CA TYR A 181 9.34 -32.31 6.01
C TYR A 181 8.80 -33.05 7.23
N ASN A 182 7.49 -33.29 7.29
CA ASN A 182 6.92 -34.25 8.22
C ASN A 182 6.62 -35.58 7.50
N SER A 183 6.68 -36.68 8.23
CA SER A 183 6.50 -38.05 7.71
C SER A 183 5.10 -38.33 7.13
N ASN A 184 4.20 -37.35 7.15
CA ASN A 184 2.80 -37.48 6.74
C ASN A 184 2.53 -36.78 5.40
N GLY A 185 3.56 -36.36 4.65
CA GLY A 185 3.43 -35.78 3.31
C GLY A 185 2.94 -34.33 3.28
N ARG A 186 2.97 -33.62 4.42
CA ARG A 186 2.69 -32.18 4.48
C ARG A 186 3.98 -31.38 4.52
N PHE A 187 4.07 -30.35 3.68
CA PHE A 187 5.17 -29.40 3.69
C PHE A 187 4.73 -28.15 4.44
N GLU A 188 5.35 -27.88 5.59
CA GLU A 188 5.24 -26.59 6.25
C GLU A 188 6.40 -25.70 5.80
N GLY A 189 6.08 -24.63 5.06
CA GLY A 189 7.03 -23.61 4.65
C GLY A 189 6.87 -22.35 5.51
N ALA A 190 7.99 -21.82 6.02
CA ALA A 190 8.04 -20.48 6.57
C ALA A 190 9.05 -19.64 5.80
N PHE A 191 8.68 -18.41 5.44
CA PHE A 191 9.62 -17.45 4.86
C PHE A 191 10.14 -16.57 5.98
N LYS A 192 11.46 -16.47 6.07
CA LYS A 192 12.08 -15.46 6.92
C LYS A 192 12.88 -14.52 6.04
N VAL A 193 12.39 -13.29 5.92
CA VAL A 193 13.14 -12.20 5.29
C VAL A 193 14.00 -11.56 6.38
N THR A 194 15.30 -11.82 6.37
CA THR A 194 16.27 -11.13 7.22
C THR A 194 17.02 -10.08 6.40
N THR A 195 16.89 -8.82 6.79
CA THR A 195 17.72 -7.71 6.33
C THR A 195 18.83 -7.46 7.34
N ASP A 196 20.07 -7.27 6.90
CA ASP A 196 21.19 -6.90 7.79
C ASP A 196 21.11 -5.44 8.30
N ASP A 197 20.10 -4.68 7.87
CA ASP A 197 19.88 -3.33 8.34
C ASP A 197 19.28 -3.34 9.75
N LYS A 198 20.01 -2.77 10.69
CA LYS A 198 19.70 -2.64 12.14
C LYS A 198 18.44 -1.78 12.45
N GLY A 199 17.44 -1.78 11.59
CA GLY A 199 16.24 -0.97 11.75
C GLY A 199 14.99 -1.48 11.03
N PHE A 200 15.05 -2.58 10.29
CA PHE A 200 13.87 -3.17 9.65
C PHE A 200 13.48 -4.46 10.36
N ALA A 201 12.36 -4.44 11.09
CA ALA A 201 11.70 -5.68 11.49
C ALA A 201 11.15 -6.31 10.21
N GLY A 202 11.63 -7.52 9.90
CA GLY A 202 11.32 -8.24 8.66
C GLY A 202 9.82 -8.36 8.39
N ILE A 203 9.49 -8.60 7.13
CA ILE A 203 8.16 -9.04 6.73
C ILE A 203 8.04 -10.50 7.19
N ASP A 204 7.22 -10.75 8.22
CA ASP A 204 6.71 -12.09 8.51
C ASP A 204 5.71 -12.43 7.39
N VAL A 205 6.06 -13.41 6.55
CA VAL A 205 5.15 -13.92 5.52
C VAL A 205 4.31 -15.02 6.16
N GLU A 206 3.02 -14.96 5.87
CA GLU A 206 2.04 -15.97 6.27
C GLU A 206 2.47 -17.38 5.88
N ARG A 207 2.27 -18.29 6.84
CA ARG A 207 2.36 -19.75 6.66
C ARG A 207 1.50 -20.14 5.47
N PHE A 208 2.06 -20.86 4.51
CA PHE A 208 1.24 -21.59 3.54
C PHE A 208 1.40 -23.08 3.76
N ASP A 209 0.25 -23.75 3.87
CA ASP A 209 0.14 -25.20 3.89
C ASP A 209 -0.04 -25.67 2.44
N VAL A 210 0.92 -26.43 1.92
CA VAL A 210 0.75 -27.16 0.67
C VAL A 210 0.56 -28.63 1.00
N SER A 211 -0.65 -29.13 0.82
CA SER A 211 -0.96 -30.55 0.80
C SER A 211 -0.96 -31.05 -0.64
N ILE A 212 -0.09 -32.01 -0.94
CA ILE A 212 -0.20 -32.79 -2.17
C ILE A 212 -1.09 -33.99 -1.82
N GLU A 213 -2.35 -33.97 -2.25
CA GLU A 213 -3.16 -35.19 -2.26
C GLU A 213 -2.67 -36.09 -3.40
N GLY A 214 -2.42 -37.35 -3.08
CA GLY A 214 -2.03 -38.40 -4.04
C GLY A 214 -3.22 -39.05 -4.70
#